data_AF-A0ABC9Z706-F1
#
_entry.id   AF-A0ABC9Z706-F1
#
_cell.length_a   1.000
_cell.length_b   1.000
_cell.length_c   1.000
_cell.angle_alpha   90.00
_cell.angle_beta   90.00
_cell.angle_gamma   90.00
#
_symmetry.space_group_name_H-M   'P 1'
#
loop_
_entity.id
_entity.type
_entity.pdbx_description
1 polymer ?
#
loop_
_entity_poly.entity_id
_entity_poly.type
_entity_poly.pdbx_seq_one_letter_code
_entity_poly.pdbx_strand_id
1 'polypeptide(L)' 'MRTPWSSDGGGSPQRAAPISDSCETVPERFTVELAHSILRIHRSCPTDKCARRKSAIYYLYEHHRYDNGSRQRRAL' A
#
# COMPACT_ATOMS: atom_id res chain seq x y z
N MET A 1 -9.23 -33.89 -41.59
CA MET A 1 -10.21 -34.50 -40.66
C MET A 1 -9.60 -34.41 -39.26
N ARG A 2 -10.24 -33.63 -38.36
CA ARG A 2 -10.11 -33.55 -36.89
C ARG A 2 -8.73 -33.81 -36.21
N THR A 3 -8.14 -32.73 -35.69
CA THR A 3 -7.37 -32.75 -34.42
C THR A 3 -8.29 -32.26 -33.29
N PRO A 4 -8.66 -33.08 -32.29
CA PRO A 4 -9.40 -32.59 -31.13
C PRO A 4 -8.41 -32.38 -29.98
N TRP A 5 -7.67 -31.28 -30.00
CA TRP A 5 -7.13 -30.73 -28.76
C TRP A 5 -8.18 -29.76 -28.20
N SER A 6 -9.30 -30.33 -27.76
CA SER A 6 -10.17 -29.69 -26.78
C SER A 6 -9.28 -29.38 -25.56
N SER A 7 -9.06 -28.11 -25.25
CA SER A 7 -9.89 -27.41 -24.28
C SER A 7 -10.08 -28.22 -23.00
N ASP A 8 -9.00 -28.38 -22.25
CA ASP A 8 -9.05 -28.60 -20.81
C ASP A 8 -7.96 -27.69 -20.22
N GLY A 9 -8.27 -26.43 -19.92
CA GLY A 9 -9.29 -26.08 -18.95
C GLY A 9 -8.78 -26.23 -17.51
N GLY A 10 -7.50 -26.55 -17.31
CA GLY A 10 -6.85 -26.56 -15.99
C GLY A 10 -6.06 -25.28 -15.73
N GLY A 11 -6.68 -24.11 -15.89
CA GLY A 11 -6.11 -22.87 -15.42
C GLY A 11 -5.75 -23.06 -13.94
N SER A 12 -4.46 -22.95 -13.63
CA SER A 12 -3.95 -22.95 -12.26
C SER A 12 -4.93 -22.17 -11.39
N PRO A 13 -5.31 -22.64 -10.19
CA PRO A 13 -6.16 -21.85 -9.33
C PRO A 13 -5.46 -20.50 -9.24
N GLN A 14 -6.07 -19.52 -9.91
CA GLN A 14 -5.75 -18.14 -9.74
C GLN A 14 -6.09 -17.98 -8.27
N ARG A 15 -5.09 -18.19 -7.42
CA ARG A 15 -5.10 -17.85 -6.01
C ARG A 15 -5.56 -16.42 -6.08
N ALA A 16 -6.86 -16.21 -5.90
CA ALA A 16 -7.50 -14.94 -6.10
C ALA A 16 -6.65 -14.00 -5.27
N ALA A 17 -5.83 -13.19 -5.95
CA ALA A 17 -5.00 -12.23 -5.25
C ALA A 17 -6.06 -11.42 -4.50
N PRO A 18 -6.06 -11.46 -3.15
CA PRO A 18 -7.19 -11.00 -2.38
C PRO A 18 -7.59 -9.64 -2.93
N ILE A 19 -8.81 -9.58 -3.46
CA ILE A 19 -9.36 -8.44 -4.19
C ILE A 19 -8.96 -7.20 -3.42
N SER A 20 -8.14 -6.43 -4.09
CA SER A 20 -7.30 -5.42 -3.50
C SER A 20 -8.13 -4.18 -3.20
N ASP A 21 -9.01 -4.28 -2.20
CA ASP A 21 -9.57 -3.14 -1.47
C ASP A 21 -8.51 -2.50 -0.52
N SER A 22 -7.26 -2.92 -0.69
CA SER A 22 -6.10 -2.46 0.05
C SER A 22 -5.78 -0.97 -0.15
N CYS A 23 -6.44 -0.27 -1.07
CA CYS A 23 -6.24 1.16 -1.25
C CYS A 23 -7.28 2.03 -0.54
N GLU A 24 -8.48 1.54 -0.25
CA GLU A 24 -9.54 2.34 0.40
C GLU A 24 -9.44 2.29 1.92
N THR A 25 -9.10 1.12 2.49
CA THR A 25 -9.06 0.98 3.94
C THR A 25 -7.71 1.42 4.52
N VAL A 26 -7.72 2.57 5.21
CA VAL A 26 -6.62 3.10 6.01
C VAL A 26 -6.62 2.40 7.38
N PRO A 27 -5.53 1.74 7.81
CA PRO A 27 -5.47 1.14 9.15
C PRO A 27 -5.58 2.20 10.26
N GLU A 28 -6.31 1.86 11.32
CA GLU A 28 -6.57 2.74 12.47
C GLU A 28 -5.27 3.14 13.22
N ARG A 29 -4.29 2.23 13.26
CA ARG A 29 -2.98 2.46 13.88
C ARG A 29 -1.90 2.49 12.80
N PHE A 30 -1.38 3.69 12.53
CA PHE A 30 -0.23 3.89 11.65
C PHE A 30 1.08 3.87 12.44
N THR A 31 2.07 3.17 11.91
CA THR A 31 3.46 3.20 12.39
C THR A 31 4.39 3.62 11.27
N VAL A 32 5.60 4.07 11.60
CA VAL A 32 6.61 4.47 10.60
C VAL A 32 6.95 3.30 9.67
N GLU A 33 7.15 2.10 10.24
CA GLU A 33 7.44 0.88 9.48
C GLU A 33 6.29 0.51 8.54
N LEU A 34 5.04 0.61 9.01
CA LEU A 34 3.85 0.34 8.20
C LEU A 34 3.69 1.36 7.08
N ALA A 35 3.94 2.64 7.33
CA ALA A 35 3.91 3.66 6.30
C ALA A 35 4.94 3.35 5.19
N HIS A 36 6.18 3.00 5.57
CA HIS A 36 7.20 2.61 4.59
C HIS A 36 6.89 1.30 3.87
N SER A 37 6.25 0.32 4.51
CA SER A 37 5.82 -0.91 3.83
C SER A 37 4.71 -0.62 2.82
N ILE A 38 3.73 0.22 3.18
CA ILE A 38 2.65 0.66 2.30
C ILE A 38 3.21 1.37 1.07
N LEU A 39 4.15 2.30 1.23
CA LEU A 39 4.76 3.00 0.10
C LEU A 39 5.53 2.06 -0.84
N ARG A 40 6.15 1.01 -0.29
CA ARG A 40 6.85 0.00 -1.09
C ARG A 40 5.88 -0.90 -1.87
N ILE A 41 4.81 -1.35 -1.21
CA ILE A 41 3.80 -2.25 -1.80
C ILE A 41 2.95 -1.51 -2.83
N HIS A 42 2.47 -0.31 -2.50
CA HIS A 42 1.57 0.50 -3.34
C HIS A 42 2.30 1.54 -4.20
N ARG A 43 3.58 1.29 -4.55
CA ARG A 43 4.41 2.25 -5.33
C ARG A 43 3.83 2.63 -6.69
N SER A 44 3.05 1.75 -7.30
CA SER A 44 2.40 1.93 -8.59
C SER A 44 1.06 2.65 -8.52
N CYS A 45 0.44 2.76 -7.34
CA CYS A 45 -0.87 3.38 -7.18
C CYS A 45 -0.75 4.91 -7.11
N PRO A 46 -1.45 5.70 -7.94
CA PRO A 46 -1.44 7.15 -7.80
C PRO A 46 -2.04 7.54 -6.45
N THR A 47 -1.41 8.53 -5.79
CA THR A 47 -1.78 8.98 -4.44
C THR A 47 -3.22 9.49 -4.34
N ASP A 48 -3.76 10.03 -5.43
CA ASP A 48 -5.13 10.53 -5.49
C ASP A 48 -6.19 9.42 -5.50
N LYS A 49 -5.81 8.21 -5.92
CA LYS A 49 -6.73 7.05 -6.02
C LYS A 49 -6.46 5.98 -4.96
N CYS A 50 -5.50 6.19 -4.06
CA CYS A 50 -5.16 5.22 -3.02
C CYS A 50 -5.04 5.91 -1.66
N ALA A 51 -6.12 5.85 -0.88
CA ALA A 51 -6.21 6.44 0.46
C ALA A 51 -5.10 5.91 1.37
N ARG A 52 -4.77 4.61 1.28
CA ARG A 52 -3.69 3.99 2.07
C ARG A 52 -2.30 4.57 1.75
N ARG A 53 -2.00 4.83 0.48
CA ARG A 53 -0.74 5.49 0.08
C ARG A 53 -0.72 6.95 0.54
N LYS A 54 -1.84 7.67 0.36
CA LYS A 54 -1.98 9.07 0.78
C LYS A 54 -1.80 9.22 2.29
N SER A 55 -2.43 8.36 3.08
CA SER A 55 -2.31 8.37 4.54
C SER A 55 -0.88 8.05 4.99
N ALA A 56 -0.19 7.11 4.34
CA ALA A 56 1.21 6.79 4.64
C ALA A 56 2.15 7.97 4.41
N ILE A 57 1.98 8.72 3.30
CA ILE A 57 2.76 9.94 3.04
C ILE A 57 2.47 10.99 4.10
N TYR A 58 1.19 11.23 4.38
CA TYR A 58 0.78 12.25 5.34
C TYR A 58 1.29 11.94 6.76
N TYR A 59 1.19 10.68 7.19
CA TYR A 59 1.72 10.22 8.47
C TYR A 59 3.23 10.44 8.59
N LEU A 60 4.02 10.08 7.58
CA LEU A 60 5.47 10.28 7.60
C LEU A 60 5.84 11.77 7.62
N TYR A 61 5.11 12.61 6.87
CA TYR A 61 5.30 14.06 6.89
C TYR A 61 5.04 14.64 8.28
N GLU A 62 3.93 14.27 8.90
CA GLU A 62 3.56 14.74 10.24
C GLU A 62 4.55 14.24 11.30
N HIS A 63 4.95 12.96 11.23
CA HIS A 63 5.97 12.38 12.11
C HIS A 63 7.31 13.12 12.02
N HIS A 64 7.79 13.43 10.80
CA HIS A 64 9.00 14.22 10.61
C HIS A 64 8.89 15.64 11.18
N ARG A 65 7.70 16.24 11.09
CA ARG A 65 7.44 17.57 11.63
C ARG A 65 7.50 17.59 13.16
N TYR A 66 6.94 16.58 13.82
CA TYR A 66 7.02 16.44 15.28
C TYR A 66 8.44 16.14 15.75
N ASP A 67 9.18 15.27 15.06
CA ASP A 67 10.57 14.96 15.41
C ASP A 67 11.48 16.21 15.28
N ASN A 68 11.39 16.92 14.16
CA ASN A 68 12.16 18.16 13.96
C ASN A 68 11.72 19.31 14.87
N GLY A 69 10.42 19.42 15.18
CA GLY A 69 9.90 20.41 16.13
C GLY A 69 10.37 20.15 17.57
N SER A 70 10.57 18.88 17.95
CA SER A 70 11.10 18.50 19.25
C SER A 70 12.60 18.83 19.38
N ARG A 71 13.38 18.69 18.30
CA ARG A 71 14.78 19.12 18.25
C ARG A 71 14.96 20.63 18.39
N GLN A 72 14.08 21.44 17.79
CA GLN A 72 14.17 22.90 17.89
C GLN A 72 13.86 23.45 19.29
N ARG A 73 13.02 22.78 20.10
CA ARG A 73 12.71 23.23 21.48
C ARG A 73 13.81 22.92 22.51
N ARG A 74 14.80 22.09 22.19
CA ARG A 74 15.94 21.81 23.07
C ARG A 74 17.16 22.70 22.81
N ALA A 75 17.08 23.61 21.83
CA ALA A 75 18.15 24.52 21.45
C ALA A 75 17.94 25.98 21.93
N LEU A 76 17.09 26.18 22.94
CA LEU A 76 16.87 27.44 23.67
C LEU A 76 17.13 27.19 25.15
#